data_AF-A0AAX1IHX2-F1
#
_entry.id   AF-A0AAX1IHX2-F1
#
_cell.length_a   1.000
_cell.length_b   1.000
_cell.length_c   1.000
_cell.angle_alpha   90.00
_cell.angle_beta   90.00
_cell.angle_gamma   90.00
#
_symmetry.space_group_name_H-M   'P 1'
#
loop_
_entity.id
_entity.type
_entity.pdbx_description
1 polymer ?
#
loop_
_entity_poly.entity_id
_entity_poly.type
_entity_poly.pdbx_seq_one_letter_code
_entity_poly.pdbx_strand_id
1 'polypeptide(L)'
;MLGNHRRLRAGLLIMLSAVLGACSGRDPVPPEPLDLAQPIAVDQPGQGVSFEFEMNARNYIPHRTYAVELELQRQETPKPDEPDVGTMRIPFEVTLQQWGADAWKDVPTYDSYQAGVLNAGEPLPEWHASSEWRYTSPHMGSDGQYTLSLVALPVEPDTRYRVQVRTVKATPELQHYSAQLRVHAARPPGK
;
A
#
# COMPACT_ATOMS: atom_id res chain seq x y z
N MET A 1 -24.09 85.68 -34.24
CA MET A 1 -24.51 84.46 -34.94
C MET A 1 -25.10 83.48 -33.94
N LEU A 2 -26.19 82.82 -34.35
CA LEU A 2 -26.93 81.69 -33.75
C LEU A 2 -26.11 80.81 -32.79
N GLY A 3 -26.63 80.18 -31.74
CA GLY A 3 -28.00 79.89 -31.35
C GLY A 3 -28.00 78.87 -30.21
N ASN A 4 -29.09 78.85 -29.43
CA ASN A 4 -29.39 77.89 -28.37
C ASN A 4 -29.48 76.44 -28.90
N HIS A 5 -29.11 75.45 -28.06
CA HIS A 5 -30.02 74.43 -27.50
C HIS A 5 -29.25 73.21 -26.93
N ARG A 6 -29.29 73.09 -25.60
CA ARG A 6 -29.60 71.88 -24.79
C ARG A 6 -29.57 70.53 -25.53
N ARG A 7 -28.81 69.57 -24.98
CA ARG A 7 -29.31 68.22 -24.64
C ARG A 7 -28.32 67.46 -23.74
N LEU A 8 -28.80 67.10 -22.55
CA LEU A 8 -28.27 66.01 -21.73
C LEU A 8 -28.26 64.71 -22.52
N ARG A 9 -27.24 63.87 -22.33
CA ARG A 9 -27.40 62.42 -22.24
C ARG A 9 -26.27 61.80 -21.45
N ALA A 10 -26.67 61.13 -20.38
CA ALA A 10 -25.87 60.21 -19.59
C ALA A 10 -25.28 59.10 -20.46
N GLY A 11 -24.09 58.63 -20.09
CA GLY A 11 -23.42 57.52 -20.76
C GLY A 11 -22.13 57.15 -20.04
N LEU A 12 -22.26 56.70 -18.80
CA LEU A 12 -21.24 56.02 -18.02
C LEU A 12 -20.76 54.77 -18.79
N LEU A 13 -19.49 54.71 -19.19
CA LEU A 13 -18.83 53.50 -19.66
C LEU A 13 -17.50 53.33 -18.92
N ILE A 14 -17.60 52.68 -17.77
CA ILE A 14 -16.48 52.09 -17.05
C ILE A 14 -16.15 50.79 -17.78
N MET A 15 -15.13 50.80 -18.64
CA MET A 15 -14.55 49.56 -19.13
C MET A 15 -13.50 49.12 -18.12
N LEU A 16 -13.95 48.27 -17.18
CA LEU A 16 -13.11 47.46 -16.31
C LEU A 16 -12.28 46.51 -17.18
N SER A 17 -11.01 46.85 -17.42
CA SER A 17 -10.04 45.88 -17.90
C SER A 17 -9.78 44.89 -16.77
N ALA A 18 -10.42 43.72 -16.90
CA ALA A 18 -10.27 42.60 -16.01
C ALA A 18 -8.78 42.27 -15.80
N VAL A 19 -8.37 42.28 -14.53
CA VAL A 19 -7.15 41.62 -14.08
C VAL A 19 -7.29 40.15 -14.50
N LEU A 20 -6.45 39.71 -15.43
CA LEU A 20 -6.16 38.29 -15.61
C LEU A 20 -5.47 37.82 -14.32
N GLY A 21 -6.27 37.54 -13.31
CA GLY A 21 -5.90 36.63 -12.24
C GLY A 21 -5.77 35.27 -12.88
N ALA A 22 -4.60 34.98 -13.44
CA ALA A 22 -4.21 33.61 -13.70
C ALA A 22 -4.22 32.93 -12.33
N CYS A 23 -5.28 32.16 -12.11
CA CYS A 23 -5.40 31.25 -10.98
C CYS A 23 -4.07 30.54 -10.83
N SER A 24 -3.50 30.67 -9.65
CA SER A 24 -2.37 29.93 -9.15
C SER A 24 -2.43 28.53 -9.72
N GLY A 25 -1.56 28.24 -10.68
CA GLY A 25 -1.22 26.88 -11.03
C GLY A 25 -0.69 26.29 -9.74
N ARG A 26 -1.56 25.58 -9.01
CA ARG A 26 -1.11 24.72 -7.94
C ARG A 26 -0.26 23.71 -8.68
N ASP A 27 1.05 23.77 -8.50
CA ASP A 27 1.96 22.75 -8.97
C ASP A 27 1.31 21.39 -8.67
N PRO A 28 1.33 20.44 -9.62
CA PRO A 28 0.77 19.12 -9.35
C PRO A 28 1.42 18.60 -8.08
N VAL A 29 0.62 18.53 -7.01
CA VAL A 29 1.07 18.01 -5.72
C VAL A 29 1.63 16.63 -6.03
N PRO A 30 2.91 16.36 -5.69
CA PRO A 30 3.51 15.07 -5.97
C PRO A 30 2.62 13.94 -5.43
N PRO A 31 2.52 12.82 -6.16
CA PRO A 31 1.78 11.67 -5.67
C PRO A 31 2.32 11.26 -4.28
N GLU A 32 1.45 11.20 -3.26
CA GLU A 32 1.77 10.55 -2.00
C GLU A 32 1.63 9.04 -2.23
N PRO A 33 2.74 8.27 -2.25
CA PRO A 33 2.65 6.84 -2.48
C PRO A 33 1.78 6.20 -1.39
N LEU A 34 1.04 5.15 -1.78
CA LEU A 34 0.32 4.35 -0.79
C LEU A 34 1.33 3.85 0.24
N ASP A 35 1.06 4.15 1.51
CA ASP A 35 1.90 3.77 2.64
C ASP A 35 1.05 3.70 3.91
N LEU A 36 0.60 2.49 4.25
CA LEU A 36 -0.24 2.23 5.43
C LEU A 36 0.45 1.18 6.29
N ALA A 37 0.58 1.43 7.59
CA ALA A 37 1.17 0.47 8.52
C ALA A 37 0.28 0.27 9.74
N GLN A 38 0.17 -0.97 10.21
CA GLN A 38 -0.49 -1.32 11.47
C GLN A 38 0.33 -2.36 12.24
N PRO A 39 0.47 -2.22 13.57
CA PRO A 39 1.16 -3.20 14.39
C PRO A 39 0.40 -4.53 14.42
N ILE A 40 1.14 -5.64 14.56
CA ILE A 40 0.56 -6.97 14.71
C ILE A 40 1.41 -7.81 15.68
N ALA A 41 0.77 -8.63 16.51
CA ALA A 41 1.46 -9.59 17.37
C ALA A 41 1.62 -10.94 16.62
N VAL A 42 2.83 -11.20 16.13
CA VAL A 42 3.16 -12.41 15.33
C VAL A 42 3.54 -13.63 16.20
N ASP A 43 3.78 -13.39 17.49
CA ASP A 43 4.02 -14.40 18.52
C ASP A 43 2.72 -15.09 18.98
N GLN A 44 1.55 -14.62 18.52
CA GLN A 44 0.24 -15.16 18.86
C GLN A 44 -0.57 -15.54 17.61
N PRO A 45 -1.35 -16.63 17.63
CA PRO A 45 -2.24 -16.99 16.52
C PRO A 45 -3.53 -16.15 16.56
N GLY A 46 -4.16 -15.98 15.40
CA GLY A 46 -5.47 -15.33 15.27
C GLY A 46 -5.47 -13.81 15.39
N GLN A 47 -4.30 -13.18 15.52
CA GLN A 47 -4.15 -11.72 15.54
C GLN A 47 -4.40 -11.17 14.14
N GLY A 48 -5.23 -10.13 14.04
CA GLY A 48 -5.70 -9.63 12.75
C GLY A 48 -5.60 -8.12 12.62
N VAL A 49 -5.24 -7.65 11.43
CA VAL A 49 -5.26 -6.24 11.04
C VAL A 49 -6.07 -6.07 9.77
N SER A 50 -6.61 -4.86 9.57
CA SER A 50 -7.35 -4.53 8.36
C SER A 50 -7.00 -3.15 7.84
N PHE A 51 -6.74 -3.10 6.54
CA PHE A 51 -6.48 -1.89 5.78
C PHE A 51 -7.63 -1.67 4.81
N GLU A 52 -8.13 -0.45 4.73
CA GLU A 52 -8.98 -0.01 3.63
C GLU A 52 -8.34 1.19 2.96
N PHE A 53 -8.29 1.17 1.64
CA PHE A 53 -7.67 2.24 0.86
C PHE A 53 -8.29 2.35 -0.52
N GLU A 54 -8.14 3.51 -1.13
CA GLU A 54 -8.56 3.77 -2.49
C GLU A 54 -7.36 4.14 -3.33
N MET A 55 -7.18 3.42 -4.44
CA MET A 55 -6.21 3.79 -5.46
C MET A 55 -6.75 4.98 -6.25
N ASN A 56 -5.92 5.99 -6.44
CA ASN A 56 -6.24 7.19 -7.20
C ASN A 56 -4.97 7.73 -7.86
N ALA A 57 -5.11 8.77 -8.69
CA ALA A 57 -3.99 9.38 -9.42
C ALA A 57 -2.83 9.88 -8.54
N ARG A 58 -3.04 10.05 -7.22
CA ARG A 58 -1.98 10.48 -6.29
C ARG A 58 -1.22 9.33 -5.67
N ASN A 59 -1.76 8.12 -5.60
CA ASN A 59 -1.07 7.01 -4.93
C ASN A 59 -0.83 5.80 -5.86
N TYR A 60 -1.43 5.83 -7.06
CA TYR A 60 -1.22 4.86 -8.13
C TYR A 60 -0.07 5.28 -9.05
N ILE A 61 0.97 4.45 -9.12
CA ILE A 61 2.11 4.61 -10.01
C ILE A 61 2.06 3.44 -11.01
N PRO A 62 1.87 3.71 -12.32
CA PRO A 62 1.83 2.66 -13.32
C PRO A 62 3.08 1.77 -13.26
N HIS A 63 2.87 0.46 -13.45
CA HIS A 63 3.93 -0.57 -13.43
C HIS A 63 4.69 -0.73 -12.10
N ARG A 64 4.25 -0.08 -11.01
CA ARG A 64 4.71 -0.41 -9.66
C ARG A 64 3.98 -1.64 -9.13
N THR A 65 4.73 -2.51 -8.47
CA THR A 65 4.15 -3.55 -7.62
C THR A 65 3.70 -2.91 -6.31
N TYR A 66 2.49 -3.22 -5.89
CA TYR A 66 2.01 -2.93 -4.54
C TYR A 66 2.08 -4.22 -3.73
N ALA A 67 2.39 -4.12 -2.44
CA ALA A 67 2.60 -5.30 -1.61
C ALA A 67 2.09 -5.11 -0.20
N VAL A 68 1.81 -6.24 0.45
CA VAL A 68 1.79 -6.36 1.90
C VAL A 68 3.15 -6.91 2.33
N GLU A 69 3.80 -6.24 3.27
CA GLU A 69 5.06 -6.69 3.86
C GLU A 69 4.95 -6.73 5.38
N LEU A 70 5.68 -7.65 5.99
CA LEU A 70 5.90 -7.71 7.43
C LEU A 70 7.23 -7.02 7.73
N GLU A 71 7.17 -5.92 8.46
CA GLU A 71 8.35 -5.25 8.99
C GLU A 71 8.59 -5.69 10.44
N LEU A 72 9.81 -6.10 10.73
CA LEU A 72 10.26 -6.56 12.04
C LEU A 72 11.41 -5.69 12.51
N GLN A 73 11.28 -5.18 13.73
CA GLN A 73 12.31 -4.40 14.41
C GLN A 73 12.59 -5.04 15.76
N ARG A 74 13.83 -5.53 15.92
CA ARG A 74 14.34 -6.09 17.17
C ARG A 74 14.29 -5.05 18.28
N GLN A 75 13.79 -5.45 19.45
CA GLN A 75 13.66 -4.60 20.64
C GLN A 75 14.70 -4.93 21.73
N GLU A 76 15.30 -6.13 21.68
CA GLU A 76 16.25 -6.62 22.69
C GLU A 76 17.61 -6.98 22.06
N THR A 77 18.65 -7.15 22.88
CA THR A 77 19.97 -7.58 22.39
C THR A 77 19.90 -8.98 21.74
N PRO A 78 20.57 -9.20 20.59
CA PRO A 78 20.60 -10.51 19.94
C PRO A 78 21.05 -11.62 20.88
N LYS A 79 20.37 -12.77 20.84
CA LYS A 79 20.79 -13.97 21.57
C LYS A 79 21.65 -14.86 20.67
N PRO A 80 22.66 -15.56 21.20
CA PRO A 80 23.55 -16.40 20.38
C PRO A 80 22.82 -17.48 19.56
N ASP A 81 21.69 -17.99 20.06
CA ASP A 81 20.92 -19.08 19.47
C ASP A 81 19.62 -18.60 18.79
N GLU A 82 19.55 -17.32 18.41
CA GLU A 82 18.37 -16.77 17.78
C GLU A 82 18.25 -17.24 16.32
N PRO A 83 17.05 -17.63 15.86
CA PRO A 83 16.88 -18.06 14.48
C PRO A 83 17.11 -16.90 13.51
N ASP A 84 17.61 -17.26 12.33
CA ASP A 84 17.76 -16.30 11.24
C ASP A 84 16.38 -15.94 10.68
N VAL A 85 15.90 -14.75 11.05
CA VAL A 85 14.66 -14.15 10.54
C VAL A 85 14.63 -14.09 9.01
N GLY A 86 15.79 -13.93 8.38
CA GLY A 86 15.94 -13.95 6.92
C GLY A 86 15.67 -15.32 6.28
N THR A 87 15.38 -16.36 7.07
CA THR A 87 14.98 -17.68 6.57
C THR A 87 13.60 -18.12 7.07
N MET A 88 12.98 -17.32 7.95
CA MET A 88 11.69 -17.64 8.55
C MET A 88 10.55 -17.54 7.55
N ARG A 89 9.59 -18.45 7.69
CA ARG A 89 8.43 -18.62 6.80
C ARG A 89 7.18 -18.49 7.66
N ILE A 90 6.77 -17.26 7.89
CA ILE A 90 5.70 -16.93 8.83
C ILE A 90 4.37 -17.02 8.06
N PRO A 91 3.43 -17.89 8.48
CA PRO A 91 2.18 -18.09 7.76
C PRO A 91 1.10 -17.09 8.19
N PHE A 92 0.45 -16.48 7.20
CA PHE A 92 -0.72 -15.63 7.37
C PHE A 92 -1.88 -16.13 6.50
N GLU A 93 -3.09 -15.85 6.94
CA GLU A 93 -4.25 -15.76 6.06
C GLU A 93 -4.32 -14.32 5.54
N VAL A 94 -4.52 -14.19 4.23
CA VAL A 94 -4.63 -12.87 3.59
C VAL A 94 -5.85 -12.86 2.68
N THR A 95 -6.76 -11.94 2.95
CA THR A 95 -7.93 -11.69 2.10
C THR A 95 -7.78 -10.29 1.50
N LEU A 96 -7.82 -10.22 0.17
CA LEU A 96 -7.96 -8.96 -0.56
C LEU A 96 -9.37 -8.91 -1.14
N GLN A 97 -10.05 -7.80 -0.91
CA GLN A 97 -11.35 -7.52 -1.49
C GLN A 97 -11.30 -6.20 -2.26
N GLN A 98 -11.99 -6.17 -3.38
CA GLN A 98 -12.23 -4.98 -4.20
C GLN A 98 -13.68 -4.55 -4.01
N TRP A 99 -13.90 -3.25 -3.85
CA TRP A 99 -15.24 -2.66 -3.86
C TRP A 99 -15.71 -2.47 -5.30
N GLY A 100 -16.85 -3.04 -5.65
CA GLY A 100 -17.47 -2.88 -6.96
C GLY A 100 -18.94 -3.26 -6.95
N ALA A 101 -19.76 -2.63 -7.80
CA ALA A 101 -21.22 -2.87 -7.87
C ALA A 101 -21.89 -2.89 -6.47
N ASP A 102 -21.51 -1.96 -5.61
CA ASP A 102 -22.00 -1.81 -4.23
C ASP A 102 -21.76 -3.02 -3.30
N ALA A 103 -20.77 -3.86 -3.61
CA ALA A 103 -20.37 -5.00 -2.81
C ALA A 103 -18.84 -5.19 -2.75
N TRP A 104 -18.38 -5.91 -1.73
CA TRP A 104 -17.01 -6.41 -1.67
C TRP A 104 -16.90 -7.72 -2.43
N LYS A 105 -15.91 -7.82 -3.32
CA LYS A 105 -15.60 -9.03 -4.09
C LYS A 105 -14.17 -9.46 -3.79
N ASP A 106 -13.99 -10.76 -3.51
CA ASP A 106 -12.66 -11.32 -3.27
C ASP A 106 -11.80 -11.27 -4.53
N VAL A 107 -10.54 -10.91 -4.33
CA VAL A 107 -9.50 -10.87 -5.35
C VAL A 107 -8.40 -11.86 -4.93
N PRO A 108 -8.01 -12.81 -5.80
CA PRO A 108 -6.95 -13.75 -5.50
C PRO A 108 -5.63 -13.03 -5.17
N THR A 109 -4.95 -13.51 -4.13
CA THR A 109 -3.58 -13.13 -3.78
C THR A 109 -2.71 -14.38 -3.75
N TYR A 110 -1.41 -14.21 -3.98
CA TYR A 110 -0.44 -15.30 -3.98
C TYR A 110 0.82 -14.84 -3.25
N ASP A 111 1.41 -15.72 -2.45
CA ASP A 111 2.77 -15.52 -1.96
C ASP A 111 3.78 -15.82 -3.09
N SER A 112 5.07 -15.55 -2.85
CA SER A 112 6.11 -15.75 -3.87
C SER A 112 6.23 -17.19 -4.36
N TYR A 113 5.95 -18.17 -3.49
CA TYR A 113 6.08 -19.59 -3.80
C TYR A 113 4.92 -20.06 -4.66
N GLN A 114 3.70 -19.65 -4.32
CA GLN A 114 2.50 -19.87 -5.12
C GLN A 114 2.58 -19.18 -6.48
N ALA A 115 3.12 -17.95 -6.53
CA ALA A 115 3.38 -17.26 -7.78
C ALA A 115 4.41 -18.02 -8.64
N GLY A 116 5.45 -18.61 -8.03
CA GLY A 116 6.41 -19.48 -8.71
C GLY A 116 5.73 -20.69 -9.38
N VAL A 117 4.82 -21.35 -8.68
CA VAL A 117 4.01 -22.45 -9.23
C VAL A 117 3.19 -22.00 -10.44
N LEU A 118 2.50 -20.87 -10.33
CA LEU A 118 1.65 -20.35 -11.42
C LEU A 118 2.45 -19.93 -12.65
N ASN A 119 3.62 -19.32 -12.45
CA ASN A 119 4.41 -18.72 -13.53
C ASN A 119 5.37 -19.72 -14.19
N ALA A 120 5.93 -20.65 -13.42
CA ALA A 120 6.97 -21.57 -13.87
C ALA A 120 6.57 -23.05 -13.81
N GLY A 121 5.40 -23.38 -13.25
CA GLY A 121 4.95 -24.77 -13.09
C GLY A 121 5.72 -25.56 -12.04
N GLU A 122 6.46 -24.88 -11.17
CA GLU A 122 7.19 -25.52 -10.08
C GLU A 122 6.21 -26.11 -9.05
N PRO A 123 6.48 -27.27 -8.44
CA PRO A 123 5.67 -27.75 -7.33
C PRO A 123 5.84 -26.83 -6.12
N LEU A 124 4.78 -26.69 -5.32
CA LEU A 124 4.92 -26.03 -4.01
C LEU A 124 5.95 -26.79 -3.16
N PRO A 125 6.84 -26.09 -2.44
CA PRO A 125 7.76 -26.74 -1.54
C PRO A 125 7.03 -27.59 -0.48
N GLU A 126 7.59 -28.73 -0.10
CA GLU A 126 6.95 -29.67 0.84
C GLU A 126 6.56 -29.05 2.19
N TRP A 127 7.27 -28.00 2.61
CA TRP A 127 6.99 -27.28 3.86
C TRP A 127 5.82 -26.31 3.76
N HIS A 128 5.36 -25.96 2.55
CA HIS A 128 4.21 -25.08 2.32
C HIS A 128 2.94 -25.86 2.62
N ALA A 129 2.47 -25.75 3.87
CA ALA A 129 1.51 -26.70 4.44
C ALA A 129 0.07 -26.53 3.94
N SER A 130 -0.25 -25.43 3.24
CA SER A 130 -1.61 -25.11 2.81
C SER A 130 -1.63 -24.09 1.69
N SER A 131 -2.38 -24.36 0.61
CA SER A 131 -2.66 -23.41 -0.47
C SER A 131 -3.44 -22.18 0.00
N GLU A 132 -4.09 -22.25 1.15
CA GLU A 132 -4.90 -21.15 1.70
C GLU A 132 -4.04 -20.14 2.48
N TRP A 133 -2.80 -20.49 2.81
CA TRP A 133 -1.91 -19.62 3.57
C TRP A 133 -0.93 -18.89 2.66
N ARG A 134 -0.47 -17.75 3.13
CA ARG A 134 0.56 -16.93 2.51
C ARG A 134 1.76 -16.91 3.43
N TYR A 135 2.90 -17.33 2.91
CA TYR A 135 4.12 -17.39 3.68
C TYR A 135 5.02 -16.21 3.35
N THR A 136 5.61 -15.61 4.38
CA THR A 136 6.61 -14.56 4.19
C THR A 136 7.82 -15.10 3.43
N SER A 137 8.35 -14.28 2.51
CA SER A 137 9.62 -14.48 1.85
C SER A 137 10.57 -13.32 2.18
N PRO A 138 11.87 -13.57 2.40
CA PRO A 138 12.83 -12.50 2.65
C PRO A 138 12.85 -11.49 1.51
N HIS A 139 12.71 -10.20 1.82
CA HIS A 139 12.86 -9.12 0.84
C HIS A 139 14.15 -8.34 1.11
N MET A 140 14.30 -7.79 2.32
CA MET A 140 15.47 -7.06 2.78
C MET A 140 15.67 -7.23 4.29
N GLY A 141 16.89 -7.09 4.79
CA GLY A 141 17.12 -6.96 6.22
C GLY A 141 18.47 -7.47 6.71
N SER A 142 18.99 -6.81 7.75
CA SER A 142 20.13 -7.24 8.56
C SER A 142 20.03 -6.60 9.94
N ASP A 143 20.83 -7.07 10.90
CA ASP A 143 21.08 -6.38 12.17
C ASP A 143 19.83 -6.04 13.00
N GLY A 144 18.81 -6.91 12.95
CA GLY A 144 17.58 -6.73 13.71
C GLY A 144 16.50 -5.91 13.02
N GLN A 145 16.71 -5.48 11.77
CA GLN A 145 15.69 -4.86 10.93
C GLN A 145 15.41 -5.75 9.73
N TYR A 146 14.17 -6.19 9.58
CA TYR A 146 13.78 -7.07 8.49
C TYR A 146 12.49 -6.60 7.84
N THR A 147 12.46 -6.73 6.53
CA THR A 147 11.28 -6.56 5.69
C THR A 147 11.07 -7.87 4.95
N LEU A 148 9.96 -8.53 5.25
CA LEU A 148 9.58 -9.81 4.65
C LEU A 148 8.36 -9.59 3.77
N SER A 149 8.47 -9.92 2.48
CA SER A 149 7.34 -9.84 1.54
C SER A 149 6.29 -10.90 1.88
N LEU A 150 5.02 -10.52 1.91
CA LEU A 150 3.91 -11.44 2.16
C LEU A 150 3.12 -11.74 0.88
N VAL A 151 2.51 -10.73 0.27
CA VAL A 151 1.78 -10.86 -1.00
C VAL A 151 1.96 -9.63 -1.87
N ALA A 152 1.99 -9.84 -3.19
CA ALA A 152 1.77 -8.76 -4.16
C ALA A 152 0.26 -8.50 -4.30
N LEU A 153 -0.11 -7.23 -4.43
CA LEU A 153 -1.48 -6.76 -4.55
C LEU A 153 -1.78 -6.37 -6.00
N PRO A 154 -2.71 -7.04 -6.69
CA PRO A 154 -3.15 -6.68 -8.04
C PRO A 154 -4.11 -5.48 -7.99
N VAL A 155 -3.56 -4.29 -7.70
CA VAL A 155 -4.34 -3.06 -7.58
C VAL A 155 -4.53 -2.37 -8.92
N GLU A 156 -5.72 -1.81 -9.12
CA GLU A 156 -6.12 -1.03 -10.27
C GLU A 156 -6.35 0.43 -9.85
N PRO A 157 -6.15 1.41 -10.75
CA PRO A 157 -6.46 2.82 -10.45
C PRO A 157 -7.97 2.99 -10.18
N ASP A 158 -8.31 4.06 -9.47
CA ASP A 158 -9.69 4.50 -9.17
C ASP A 158 -10.56 3.40 -8.54
N THR A 159 -9.92 2.55 -7.73
CA THR A 159 -10.53 1.36 -7.14
C THR A 159 -10.27 1.31 -5.65
N ARG A 160 -11.32 1.00 -4.87
CA ARG A 160 -11.23 0.83 -3.41
C ARG A 160 -11.00 -0.63 -3.05
N TYR A 161 -10.08 -0.86 -2.13
CA TYR A 161 -9.68 -2.17 -1.63
C TYR A 161 -9.81 -2.27 -0.12
N ARG A 162 -9.99 -3.50 0.35
CA ARG A 162 -9.84 -3.92 1.74
C ARG A 162 -8.87 -5.09 1.79
N VAL A 163 -7.84 -4.98 2.62
CA VAL A 163 -6.93 -6.08 2.93
C VAL A 163 -7.15 -6.47 4.38
N GLN A 164 -7.31 -7.76 4.62
CA GLN A 164 -7.35 -8.36 5.95
C GLN A 164 -6.23 -9.38 6.05
N VAL A 165 -5.45 -9.29 7.12
CA VAL A 165 -4.33 -10.20 7.37
C VAL A 165 -4.47 -10.77 8.76
N ARG A 166 -4.34 -12.09 8.90
CA ARG A 166 -4.44 -12.78 10.19
C ARG A 166 -3.28 -13.75 10.38
N THR A 167 -2.68 -13.78 11.57
CA THR A 167 -1.68 -14.78 11.93
C THR A 167 -2.33 -16.15 12.04
N VAL A 168 -1.72 -17.17 11.42
CA VAL A 168 -2.24 -18.54 11.46
C VAL A 168 -1.64 -19.33 12.62
N LYS A 169 -0.34 -19.16 12.83
CA LYS A 169 0.43 -19.83 13.88
C LYS A 169 1.18 -18.79 14.70
N ALA A 170 1.36 -19.09 15.99
CA ALA A 170 2.32 -18.37 16.81
C ALA A 170 3.72 -18.55 16.22
N THR A 171 4.52 -17.48 16.26
CA THR A 171 5.95 -17.50 15.97
C THR A 171 6.71 -17.01 17.21
N PRO A 172 6.87 -17.86 18.25
CA PRO A 172 7.43 -17.43 19.54
C PRO A 172 8.83 -16.84 19.43
N GLU A 173 9.59 -17.22 18.41
CA GLU A 173 10.93 -16.73 18.15
C GLU A 173 10.95 -15.21 17.86
N LEU A 174 9.80 -14.63 17.49
CA LEU A 174 9.64 -13.21 17.22
C LEU A 174 9.14 -12.39 18.41
N GLN A 175 9.00 -12.97 19.60
CA GLN A 175 8.53 -12.26 20.81
C GLN A 175 9.41 -11.05 21.21
N HIS A 176 10.66 -11.00 20.73
CA HIS A 176 11.61 -9.92 20.98
C HIS A 176 11.66 -8.87 19.85
N TYR A 177 10.72 -8.95 18.92
CA TYR A 177 10.56 -8.01 17.81
C TYR A 177 9.24 -7.28 17.94
N SER A 178 9.24 -5.98 17.65
CA SER A 178 8.03 -5.29 17.25
C SER A 178 7.74 -5.64 15.79
N ALA A 179 6.50 -5.99 15.49
CA ALA A 179 6.06 -6.34 14.15
C ALA A 179 4.96 -5.40 13.67
N GLN A 180 5.04 -4.99 12.41
CA GLN A 180 3.97 -4.26 11.73
C GLN A 180 3.77 -4.79 10.32
N LEU A 181 2.51 -4.80 9.89
CA LEU A 181 2.17 -5.05 8.49
C LEU A 181 2.07 -3.72 7.77
N ARG A 182 2.62 -3.67 6.57
CA ARG A 182 2.67 -2.47 5.74
C ARG A 182 2.09 -2.74 4.36
N VAL A 183 1.15 -1.90 3.93
CA VAL A 183 0.62 -1.87 2.56
C VAL A 183 1.25 -0.69 1.85
N HIS A 184 2.06 -0.95 0.81
CA HIS A 184 2.76 0.11 0.11
C HIS A 184 3.12 -0.22 -1.34
N ALA A 185 3.59 0.78 -2.07
CA ALA A 185 4.26 0.57 -3.35
C ALA A 185 5.68 0.00 -3.13
N ALA A 186 5.88 -1.28 -3.46
CA ALA A 186 7.13 -1.98 -3.25
C ALA A 186 8.31 -1.26 -3.93
N ARG A 187 9.47 -1.29 -3.27
CA ARG A 187 10.68 -0.67 -3.82
C ARG A 187 11.10 -1.40 -5.10
N PRO A 188 11.59 -0.69 -6.13
CA PRO A 188 12.16 -1.36 -7.28
C PRO A 188 13.35 -2.22 -6.85
N PRO A 189 13.54 -3.41 -7.42
CA PRO A 189 14.75 -4.18 -7.19
C PRO A 189 15.99 -3.36 -7.58
N GLY A 190 16.97 -3.28 -6.68
CA GLY A 190 18.30 -2.69 -6.95
C GLY A 190 18.49 -1.21 -6.63
N LYS A 191 17.75 -0.64 -5.67
CA LYS A 191 17.98 0.73 -5.17
C LYS A 191 18.15 0.78 -3.65
#